data_AF-A0A3D2P514-F1
#
_entry.id   AF-A0A3D2P514-F1
#
_cell.length_a   1.000
_cell.length_b   1.000
_cell.length_c   1.000
_cell.angle_alpha   90.00
_cell.angle_beta   90.00
_cell.angle_gamma   90.00
#
_symmetry.space_group_name_H-M   'P 1'
#
loop_
_entity.id
_entity.type
_entity.pdbx_description
1 polymer ?
#
loop_
_entity_poly.entity_id
_entity_poly.type
_entity_poly.pdbx_seq_one_letter_code
_entity_poly.pdbx_strand_id
1 'polypeptide(L)'
;MVEFTLPKNSKVTNGKVWNQAEGHARAFKIYRWNPDDEANPRLDTYHVDLDECGPMVLDALIKIKNDIDPTLTFRRSCREGICGSCAMNIDGTNTLACLKSIDEVRGDIKIYPLPHMPVVKDLVPDLTNFYAQHASIQPWLQTTTPEPQGEWKQSPEERELLDGLYECVLCACCSTSCPSYWWNGDKYLGPAVLLQAYR
;
A
#
# COMPACT_ATOMS: atom_id res chain seq x y z
N MET A 1 21.67 29.41 -17.19
CA MET A 1 21.30 28.47 -16.12
C MET A 1 20.00 27.82 -16.55
N VAL A 2 19.97 26.49 -16.69
CA VAL A 2 18.73 25.76 -16.97
C VAL A 2 17.97 25.70 -15.65
N GLU A 3 16.82 26.37 -15.59
CA GLU A 3 15.93 26.33 -14.44
C GLU A 3 15.13 25.03 -14.51
N PHE A 4 15.53 24.02 -13.71
CA PHE A 4 14.74 22.81 -13.57
C PHE A 4 13.56 23.10 -12.65
N THR A 5 12.44 23.53 -13.22
CA THR A 5 11.16 23.55 -12.51
C THR A 5 10.78 22.09 -12.22
N LEU A 6 10.89 21.71 -10.95
CA LEU A 6 10.37 20.41 -10.54
C LEU A 6 8.87 20.34 -10.87
N PRO A 7 8.34 19.18 -11.30
CA PRO A 7 6.93 19.03 -11.64
C PRO A 7 6.01 19.51 -10.52
N LYS A 8 4.77 19.91 -10.84
CA LYS A 8 3.73 20.09 -9.81
C LYS A 8 3.69 18.81 -8.94
N ASN A 9 3.55 18.99 -7.63
CA ASN A 9 3.54 17.92 -6.61
C ASN A 9 4.89 17.27 -6.27
N SER A 10 6.00 17.83 -6.74
CA SER A 10 7.35 17.27 -6.52
C SER A 10 7.98 17.58 -5.16
N LYS A 11 7.45 18.55 -4.41
CA LYS A 11 7.98 18.95 -3.10
C LYS A 11 6.96 18.66 -2.01
N VAL A 12 7.30 17.75 -1.10
CA VAL A 12 6.53 17.55 0.12
C VAL A 12 6.87 18.67 1.10
N THR A 13 5.86 19.42 1.52
CA THR A 13 6.00 20.53 2.48
C THR A 13 5.61 20.12 3.89
N ASN A 14 5.95 20.92 4.89
CA ASN A 14 5.41 20.73 6.24
C ASN A 14 3.93 21.07 6.25
N GLY A 15 3.12 20.16 6.78
CA GLY A 15 1.67 20.29 6.85
C GLY A 15 1.18 20.82 8.19
N LYS A 16 -0.10 20.58 8.45
CA LYS A 16 -0.78 20.93 9.70
C LYS A 16 -0.33 20.02 10.84
N VAL A 17 -0.33 20.55 12.06
CA VAL A 17 -0.19 19.76 13.28
C VAL A 17 -1.55 19.68 13.95
N TRP A 18 -2.02 18.48 14.22
CA TRP A 18 -3.31 18.17 14.81
C TRP A 18 -3.12 17.63 16.22
N ASN A 19 -3.92 18.16 17.14
CA ASN A 19 -3.91 17.87 18.58
C ASN A 19 -2.57 18.20 19.29
N GLN A 20 -2.62 18.35 20.60
CA GLN A 20 -1.42 18.47 21.44
C GLN A 20 -0.88 17.09 21.80
N ALA A 21 0.43 17.00 22.02
CA ALA A 21 1.05 15.80 22.55
C ALA A 21 0.83 15.75 24.07
N GLU A 22 -0.27 15.14 24.50
CA GLU A 22 -0.61 14.92 25.91
C GLU A 22 -0.66 13.42 26.22
N GLY A 23 -0.36 13.03 27.46
CA GLY A 23 -0.44 11.63 27.89
C GLY A 23 0.49 10.69 27.11
N HIS A 24 -0.01 9.49 26.79
CA HIS A 24 0.71 8.48 26.01
C HIS A 24 0.53 8.70 24.49
N ALA A 25 0.73 9.94 24.04
CA ALA A 25 0.56 10.30 22.64
C ALA A 25 1.73 9.84 21.75
N ARG A 26 1.37 9.37 20.55
CA ARG A 26 2.30 9.08 19.45
C ARG A 26 2.03 10.02 18.27
N ALA A 27 3.10 10.54 17.67
CA ALA A 27 3.00 11.37 16.49
C ALA A 27 2.97 10.51 15.20
N PHE A 28 1.94 10.71 14.39
CA PHE A 28 1.79 10.12 13.06
C PHE A 28 1.99 11.22 12.00
N LYS A 29 3.03 11.10 11.19
CA LYS A 29 3.38 12.03 10.11
C LYS A 29 2.90 11.46 8.78
N ILE A 30 1.77 11.96 8.30
CA ILE A 30 1.02 11.34 7.20
C ILE A 30 1.09 12.21 5.95
N TYR A 31 1.45 11.61 4.82
CA TYR A 31 1.38 12.23 3.50
C TYR A 31 -0.06 12.63 3.19
N ARG A 32 -0.26 13.90 2.81
CA ARG A 32 -1.54 14.47 2.40
C ARG A 32 -1.40 15.13 1.05
N TRP A 33 -2.36 14.86 0.17
CA TRP A 33 -2.50 15.53 -1.12
C TRP A 33 -3.92 15.42 -1.62
N ASN A 34 -4.44 16.50 -2.19
CA ASN A 34 -5.82 16.59 -2.64
C ASN A 34 -5.84 17.06 -4.11
N PRO A 35 -6.42 16.29 -5.03
CA PRO A 35 -6.47 16.67 -6.45
C PRO A 35 -7.39 17.87 -6.72
N ASP A 36 -8.28 18.18 -5.78
CA ASP A 36 -9.28 19.25 -5.90
C ASP A 36 -8.71 20.65 -5.59
N ASP A 37 -7.43 20.73 -5.18
CA ASP A 37 -6.72 21.99 -4.96
C ASP A 37 -5.39 22.03 -5.71
N GLU A 38 -4.78 23.23 -5.76
CA GLU A 38 -3.50 23.44 -6.46
C GLU A 38 -2.28 23.27 -5.54
N ALA A 39 -2.47 22.76 -4.32
CA ALA A 39 -1.39 22.67 -3.34
C ALA A 39 -0.46 21.49 -3.64
N ASN A 40 0.82 21.69 -3.35
CA ASN A 40 1.76 20.58 -3.30
C ASN A 40 1.41 19.62 -2.13
N PRO A 41 1.85 18.35 -2.20
CA PRO A 41 1.76 17.44 -1.09
C PRO A 41 2.39 18.01 0.18
N ARG A 42 1.86 17.57 1.31
CA ARG A 42 2.34 17.99 2.62
C ARG A 42 2.39 16.80 3.58
N LEU A 43 3.12 16.99 4.68
CA LEU A 43 3.21 16.02 5.76
C LEU A 43 2.47 16.58 6.98
N ASP A 44 1.23 16.16 7.19
CA ASP A 44 0.45 16.53 8.38
C ASP A 44 0.89 15.65 9.55
N THR A 45 0.96 16.22 10.75
CA THR A 45 1.29 15.51 12.00
C THR A 45 0.04 15.36 12.85
N TYR A 46 -0.28 14.15 13.28
CA TYR A 46 -1.40 13.84 14.17
C TYR A 46 -0.88 13.25 15.47
N HIS A 47 -1.19 13.87 16.60
CA HIS A 47 -0.97 13.26 17.90
C HIS A 47 -2.18 12.40 18.27
N VAL A 48 -1.92 11.11 18.47
CA VAL A 48 -2.94 10.11 18.84
C VAL A 48 -2.56 9.51 20.18
N ASP A 49 -3.48 9.57 21.15
CA ASP A 49 -3.34 8.86 22.41
C ASP A 49 -3.44 7.35 22.18
N LEU A 50 -2.39 6.61 22.54
CA LEU A 50 -2.31 5.17 22.34
C LEU A 50 -3.17 4.40 23.33
N ASP A 51 -3.51 4.98 24.49
CA ASP A 51 -4.37 4.32 25.47
C ASP A 51 -5.83 4.22 24.99
N GLU A 52 -6.21 5.06 24.01
CA GLU A 52 -7.52 5.06 23.34
C GLU A 52 -7.45 4.59 21.88
N CYS A 53 -6.39 3.87 21.50
CA CYS A 53 -6.18 3.41 20.13
C CYS A 53 -5.91 1.91 20.07
N GLY A 54 -6.34 1.26 18.99
CA GLY A 54 -5.93 -0.12 18.71
C GLY A 54 -4.43 -0.20 18.41
N PRO A 55 -3.84 -1.41 18.52
CA PRO A 55 -2.39 -1.56 18.44
C PRO A 55 -1.82 -1.42 17.03
N MET A 56 -2.65 -1.47 15.99
CA MET A 56 -2.20 -1.45 14.59
C MET A 56 -2.23 -0.05 14.01
N VAL A 57 -1.31 0.24 13.07
CA VAL A 57 -1.29 1.53 12.37
C VAL A 57 -2.62 1.82 11.67
N LEU A 58 -3.33 0.80 11.17
CA LEU A 58 -4.67 0.99 10.60
C LEU A 58 -5.70 1.49 11.63
N ASP A 59 -5.62 1.07 12.89
CA ASP A 59 -6.52 1.56 13.94
C ASP A 59 -6.28 3.06 14.19
N ALA A 60 -5.02 3.50 14.21
CA ALA A 60 -4.69 4.92 14.30
C ALA A 60 -5.19 5.71 13.09
N LEU A 61 -5.03 5.20 11.86
CA LEU A 61 -5.56 5.87 10.65
C LEU A 61 -7.08 6.03 10.71
N ILE A 62 -7.79 5.03 11.21
CA ILE A 62 -9.25 5.06 11.38
C ILE A 62 -9.65 6.04 12.48
N LYS A 63 -8.98 6.02 13.64
CA LYS A 63 -9.21 6.98 14.73
C LYS A 63 -8.98 8.42 14.26
N ILE A 64 -7.89 8.68 13.56
CA ILE A 64 -7.61 9.99 12.96
C ILE A 64 -8.73 10.42 12.03
N LYS A 65 -9.19 9.54 11.14
CA LYS A 65 -10.27 9.88 10.22
C LYS A 65 -11.60 10.15 10.94
N ASN A 66 -11.94 9.34 11.93
CA ASN A 66 -13.25 9.44 12.59
C ASN A 66 -13.32 10.63 13.56
N ASP A 67 -12.24 10.89 14.29
CA ASP A 67 -12.30 11.75 15.47
C ASP A 67 -11.53 13.07 15.29
N ILE A 68 -10.58 13.14 14.35
CA ILE A 68 -9.65 14.28 14.23
C ILE A 68 -9.81 14.99 12.88
N ASP A 69 -9.67 14.26 11.77
CA ASP A 69 -9.69 14.81 10.42
C ASP A 69 -10.43 13.88 9.44
N PRO A 70 -11.74 14.09 9.22
CA PRO A 70 -12.54 13.27 8.32
C PRO A 70 -12.12 13.35 6.86
N THR A 71 -11.25 14.28 6.48
CA THR A 71 -10.74 14.41 5.11
C THR A 71 -9.62 13.42 4.79
N LEU A 72 -9.00 12.79 5.80
CA LEU A 72 -7.94 11.80 5.60
C LEU A 72 -8.48 10.61 4.79
N THR A 73 -7.81 10.28 3.68
CA THR A 73 -8.26 9.26 2.73
C THR A 73 -7.23 8.13 2.56
N PHE A 74 -7.68 6.88 2.69
CA PHE A 74 -6.88 5.67 2.53
C PHE A 74 -7.78 4.47 2.19
N ARG A 75 -7.19 3.40 1.62
CA ARG A 75 -7.89 2.14 1.35
C ARG A 75 -7.77 1.18 2.54
N ARG A 76 -8.87 0.49 2.87
CA ARG A 76 -8.94 -0.57 3.89
C ARG A 76 -10.16 -1.46 3.67
N SER A 77 -10.09 -2.72 4.11
CA SER A 77 -11.26 -3.61 4.14
C SER A 77 -11.19 -4.66 5.27
N CYS A 78 -10.42 -5.75 5.11
CA CYS A 78 -10.50 -6.94 5.98
C CYS A 78 -10.01 -6.76 7.44
N ARG A 79 -9.03 -5.88 7.68
CA ARG A 79 -8.37 -5.67 8.99
C ARG A 79 -7.53 -6.85 9.53
N GLU A 80 -7.31 -7.90 8.74
CA GLU A 80 -6.55 -9.10 9.15
C GLU A 80 -5.49 -9.53 8.12
N GLY A 81 -5.12 -8.63 7.21
CA GLY A 81 -4.00 -8.84 6.29
C GLY A 81 -4.30 -9.64 5.02
N ILE A 82 -5.52 -10.12 4.81
CA ILE A 82 -5.83 -11.02 3.70
C ILE A 82 -6.26 -10.34 2.40
N CYS A 83 -6.77 -9.10 2.45
CA CYS A 83 -7.32 -8.44 1.25
C CYS A 83 -6.32 -7.55 0.48
N GLY A 84 -5.12 -7.32 1.02
CA GLY A 84 -4.08 -6.48 0.42
C GLY A 84 -4.37 -4.96 0.32
N SER A 85 -5.59 -4.49 0.61
CA SER A 85 -6.01 -3.11 0.28
C SER A 85 -5.31 -1.99 1.05
N CYS A 86 -4.85 -2.25 2.28
CA CYS A 86 -4.22 -1.24 3.14
C CYS A 86 -2.69 -1.19 3.01
N ALA A 87 -2.18 -1.58 1.84
CA ALA A 87 -0.78 -1.49 1.49
C ALA A 87 -0.34 -0.03 1.39
N MET A 88 0.72 0.32 2.13
CA MET A 88 1.32 1.65 2.15
C MET A 88 2.75 1.58 2.67
N ASN A 89 3.49 2.69 2.60
CA ASN A 89 4.83 2.78 3.17
C ASN A 89 4.72 3.33 4.60
N ILE A 90 5.16 2.54 5.58
CA ILE A 90 5.16 2.89 7.01
C ILE A 90 6.61 2.84 7.50
N ASP A 91 7.10 4.00 7.93
CA ASP A 91 8.48 4.25 8.36
C ASP A 91 9.53 3.68 7.39
N GLY A 92 9.35 3.99 6.10
CA GLY A 92 10.26 3.57 5.03
C GLY A 92 10.02 2.15 4.51
N THR A 93 9.15 1.36 5.13
CA THR A 93 8.89 -0.03 4.72
C THR A 93 7.49 -0.21 4.15
N ASN A 94 7.37 -0.85 2.98
CA ASN A 94 6.07 -1.21 2.42
C ASN A 94 5.47 -2.38 3.22
N THR A 95 4.27 -2.19 3.75
CA THR A 95 3.57 -3.20 4.56
C THR A 95 2.06 -2.97 4.53
N LEU A 96 1.31 -3.85 5.19
CA LEU A 96 -0.12 -3.71 5.41
C LEU A 96 -0.36 -2.98 6.72
N ALA A 97 -1.03 -1.83 6.69
CA ALA A 97 -1.29 -1.04 7.90
C ALA A 97 -2.04 -1.82 8.99
N CYS A 98 -2.86 -2.81 8.62
CA CYS A 98 -3.59 -3.67 9.57
C CYS A 98 -2.73 -4.73 10.27
N LEU A 99 -1.52 -5.00 9.79
CA LEU A 99 -0.60 -5.94 10.41
C LEU A 99 0.63 -5.25 11.01
N LYS A 100 0.83 -3.96 10.72
CA LYS A 100 1.94 -3.19 11.26
C LYS A 100 1.58 -2.68 12.64
N SER A 101 2.17 -3.29 13.67
CA SER A 101 2.05 -2.80 15.04
C SER A 101 2.69 -1.41 15.18
N ILE A 102 2.04 -0.53 15.94
CA ILE A 102 2.53 0.80 16.30
C ILE A 102 3.87 0.69 17.06
N ASP A 103 4.00 -0.32 17.93
CA ASP A 103 5.19 -0.51 18.78
C ASP A 103 6.44 -0.96 18.01
N GLU A 104 6.28 -1.46 16.79
CA GLU A 104 7.42 -1.80 15.93
C GLU A 104 8.15 -0.57 15.38
N VAL A 105 7.54 0.62 15.47
CA VAL A 105 8.11 1.86 14.95
C VAL A 105 8.65 2.70 16.11
N ARG A 106 9.91 3.10 16.01
CA ARG A 106 10.56 3.95 17.03
C ARG A 106 10.31 5.42 16.72
N GLY A 107 9.84 6.17 17.70
CA GLY A 107 9.61 7.61 17.56
C GLY A 107 8.34 7.92 16.77
N ASP A 108 8.43 8.87 15.83
CA ASP A 108 7.32 9.31 14.99
C ASP A 108 7.04 8.32 13.87
N ILE A 109 5.75 8.01 13.64
CA ILE A 109 5.33 7.07 12.60
C ILE A 109 5.08 7.83 11.31
N LYS A 110 6.00 7.68 10.34
CA LYS A 110 5.85 8.30 9.02
C LYS A 110 5.06 7.39 8.09
N ILE A 111 4.04 7.92 7.42
CA ILE A 111 3.16 7.16 6.54
C ILE A 111 3.08 7.85 5.18
N TYR A 112 3.41 7.12 4.13
CA TYR A 112 3.37 7.55 2.74
C TYR A 112 2.54 6.55 1.90
N PRO A 113 1.98 6.96 0.74
CA PRO A 113 1.43 6.02 -0.21
C PRO A 113 2.51 5.03 -0.69
N LEU A 114 2.10 3.98 -1.41
CA LEU A 114 3.05 3.07 -2.02
C LEU A 114 4.05 3.84 -2.91
N PRO A 115 5.37 3.58 -2.80
CA PRO A 115 6.39 4.36 -3.49
C PRO A 115 6.27 4.30 -5.01
N HIS A 116 6.64 5.41 -5.65
CA HIS A 116 6.73 5.54 -7.11
C HIS A 116 5.42 5.21 -7.87
N MET A 117 4.28 5.46 -7.22
CA MET A 117 2.96 5.36 -7.84
C MET A 117 2.34 6.75 -7.98
N PRO A 118 1.61 7.06 -9.07
CA PRO A 118 0.75 8.23 -9.12
C PRO A 118 -0.23 8.18 -7.94
N VAL A 119 -0.40 9.30 -7.24
CA VAL A 119 -1.32 9.40 -6.10
C VAL A 119 -2.65 9.95 -6.59
N VAL A 120 -3.75 9.26 -6.29
CA VAL A 120 -5.11 9.73 -6.56
C VAL A 120 -5.56 10.73 -5.50
N LYS A 121 -5.33 10.43 -4.21
CA LYS A 121 -5.57 11.32 -3.06
C LYS A 121 -4.91 10.74 -1.81
N ASP A 122 -4.24 11.56 -0.99
CA ASP A 122 -3.61 11.15 0.26
C ASP A 122 -2.81 9.84 0.14
N LEU A 123 -3.23 8.76 0.82
CA LEU A 123 -2.55 7.46 0.84
C LEU A 123 -3.08 6.49 -0.24
N VAL A 124 -3.81 7.00 -1.24
CA VAL A 124 -4.47 6.20 -2.27
C VAL A 124 -3.66 6.28 -3.58
N PRO A 125 -2.82 5.28 -3.89
CA PRO A 125 -2.14 5.21 -5.18
C PRO A 125 -3.09 4.78 -6.31
N ASP A 126 -2.73 5.12 -7.54
CA ASP A 126 -3.32 4.53 -8.74
C ASP A 126 -2.65 3.18 -9.04
N LEU A 127 -3.42 2.09 -8.98
CA LEU A 127 -2.96 0.72 -9.21
C LEU A 127 -3.40 0.18 -10.58
N THR A 128 -3.91 1.03 -11.48
CA THR A 128 -4.45 0.61 -12.78
C THR A 128 -3.43 -0.18 -13.61
N ASN A 129 -2.18 0.33 -13.71
CA ASN A 129 -1.11 -0.39 -14.43
C ASN A 129 -0.78 -1.74 -13.79
N PHE A 130 -0.70 -1.80 -12.45
CA PHE A 130 -0.43 -3.04 -11.72
C PHE A 130 -1.46 -4.13 -12.04
N TYR A 131 -2.75 -3.78 -12.04
CA TYR A 131 -3.81 -4.72 -12.40
C TYR A 131 -3.81 -5.06 -13.89
N ALA A 132 -3.49 -4.12 -14.78
CA ALA A 132 -3.38 -4.39 -16.21
C ALA A 132 -2.24 -5.39 -16.51
N GLN A 133 -1.10 -5.25 -15.85
CA GLN A 133 0.01 -6.21 -15.97
C GLN A 133 -0.37 -7.59 -15.44
N HIS A 134 -1.07 -7.68 -14.30
CA HIS A 134 -1.60 -8.95 -13.81
C HIS A 134 -2.58 -9.61 -14.79
N ALA A 135 -3.47 -8.83 -15.42
CA ALA A 135 -4.37 -9.38 -16.45
C ALA A 135 -3.61 -9.88 -17.69
N SER A 136 -2.49 -9.25 -18.05
CA SER A 136 -1.72 -9.58 -19.25
C SER A 136 -1.07 -10.97 -19.23
N ILE A 137 -0.81 -11.52 -18.04
CA ILE A 137 -0.25 -12.87 -17.87
C ILE A 137 -1.30 -13.98 -17.92
N GLN A 138 -2.57 -13.64 -18.12
CA GLN A 138 -3.68 -14.59 -18.22
C GLN A 138 -3.77 -15.56 -17.02
N PRO A 139 -3.97 -15.06 -15.79
CA PRO A 139 -3.82 -15.83 -14.54
C PRO A 139 -5.05 -16.72 -14.27
N TRP A 140 -5.32 -17.64 -15.18
CA TRP A 140 -6.36 -18.66 -15.08
C TRP A 140 -5.84 -19.98 -15.67
N LEU A 141 -6.49 -21.09 -15.32
CA LEU A 141 -6.10 -22.41 -15.82
C LEU A 141 -6.30 -22.50 -17.35
N GLN A 142 -5.25 -22.85 -18.07
CA GLN A 142 -5.29 -23.09 -19.51
C GLN A 142 -4.96 -24.55 -19.79
N THR A 143 -5.79 -25.23 -20.59
CA THR A 143 -5.62 -26.66 -20.89
C THR A 143 -5.52 -26.89 -22.39
N THR A 144 -4.75 -27.90 -22.79
CA THR A 144 -4.68 -28.38 -24.18
C THR A 144 -5.58 -29.58 -24.42
N THR A 145 -6.16 -30.15 -23.36
CA THR A 145 -7.11 -31.27 -23.41
C THR A 145 -8.52 -30.80 -23.05
N PRO A 146 -9.58 -31.51 -23.52
CA PRO A 146 -10.94 -31.26 -23.08
C PRO A 146 -11.09 -31.36 -21.56
N GLU A 147 -12.05 -30.63 -21.02
CA GLU A 147 -12.42 -30.70 -19.61
C GLU A 147 -12.89 -32.13 -19.25
N PRO A 148 -12.36 -32.73 -18.17
CA PRO A 148 -12.77 -34.05 -17.73
C PRO A 148 -14.21 -34.05 -17.20
N GLN A 149 -14.83 -35.23 -17.13
CA GLN A 149 -16.17 -35.38 -16.54
C GLN A 149 -16.20 -35.20 -15.00
N GLY A 150 -15.04 -35.18 -14.36
CA GLY A 150 -14.88 -34.98 -12.91
C GLY A 150 -13.79 -33.94 -12.62
N GLU A 151 -13.21 -33.99 -11.43
CA GLU A 151 -12.14 -33.06 -11.04
C GLU A 151 -10.85 -33.30 -11.85
N TRP A 152 -10.09 -32.22 -12.06
CA TRP A 152 -8.70 -32.33 -12.47
C TRP A 152 -7.90 -33.04 -11.37
N LYS A 153 -7.21 -34.12 -11.73
CA LYS A 153 -6.38 -34.87 -10.79
C LYS A 153 -5.03 -34.15 -10.63
N GLN A 154 -4.64 -33.92 -9.39
CA GLN A 154 -3.35 -33.38 -8.99
C GLN A 154 -2.88 -34.17 -7.76
N SER A 155 -1.62 -34.58 -7.71
CA SER A 155 -1.06 -35.23 -6.52
C SER A 155 -0.79 -34.21 -5.40
N PRO A 156 -0.71 -34.64 -4.12
CA PRO A 156 -0.30 -33.74 -3.03
C PRO A 156 1.05 -33.06 -3.30
N GLU A 157 2.01 -33.79 -3.85
CA GLU A 157 3.35 -33.28 -4.18
C GLU A 157 3.30 -32.22 -5.29
N GLU A 158 2.45 -32.39 -6.31
CA GLU A 158 2.24 -31.39 -7.36
C GLU A 158 1.53 -30.14 -6.82
N ARG A 159 0.59 -30.31 -5.88
CA ARG A 159 -0.12 -29.20 -5.23
C ARG A 159 0.81 -28.39 -4.32
N GLU A 160 1.71 -29.03 -3.60
CA GLU A 160 2.68 -28.38 -2.70
C GLU A 160 3.61 -27.42 -3.45
N LEU A 161 3.86 -27.65 -4.75
CA LEU A 161 4.61 -26.71 -5.60
C LEU A 161 3.97 -25.32 -5.72
N LEU A 162 2.68 -25.18 -5.39
CA LEU A 162 1.97 -23.90 -5.39
C LEU A 162 2.10 -23.13 -4.06
N ASP A 163 2.54 -23.79 -2.98
CA ASP A 163 2.69 -23.17 -1.67
C ASP A 163 3.79 -22.09 -1.73
N GLY A 164 3.50 -20.93 -1.14
CA GLY A 164 4.30 -19.71 -1.27
C GLY A 164 4.01 -18.89 -2.54
N LEU A 165 3.21 -19.40 -3.48
CA LEU A 165 2.81 -18.70 -4.70
C LEU A 165 1.36 -18.18 -4.63
N TYR A 166 0.40 -19.05 -4.26
CA TYR A 166 -1.03 -18.73 -4.35
C TYR A 166 -1.52 -17.81 -3.22
N GLU A 167 -0.75 -17.66 -2.14
CA GLU A 167 -1.05 -16.85 -0.97
C GLU A 167 -0.87 -15.34 -1.24
N CYS A 168 -0.35 -14.97 -2.41
CA CYS A 168 -0.22 -13.58 -2.82
C CYS A 168 -1.59 -12.86 -2.80
N VAL A 169 -1.71 -11.84 -1.94
CA VAL A 169 -2.94 -11.04 -1.80
C VAL A 169 -2.99 -9.83 -2.74
N LEU A 170 -2.11 -9.79 -3.76
CA LEU A 170 -2.01 -8.70 -4.75
C LEU A 170 -1.95 -7.28 -4.13
N CYS A 171 -1.24 -7.12 -3.01
CA CYS A 171 -1.13 -5.84 -2.29
C CYS A 171 -0.17 -4.83 -2.94
N ALA A 172 0.59 -5.24 -3.95
CA ALA A 172 1.63 -4.45 -4.64
C ALA A 172 2.82 -3.97 -3.78
N CYS A 173 2.93 -4.34 -2.50
CA CYS A 173 4.06 -3.94 -1.64
C CYS A 173 5.43 -4.30 -2.24
N CYS A 174 5.56 -5.52 -2.79
CA CYS A 174 6.81 -6.01 -3.37
C CYS A 174 7.16 -5.29 -4.68
N SER A 175 6.20 -5.04 -5.57
CA SER A 175 6.47 -4.32 -6.81
C SER A 175 6.84 -2.87 -6.53
N THR A 176 6.14 -2.22 -5.62
CA THR A 176 6.39 -0.83 -5.24
C THR A 176 7.56 -0.66 -4.26
N SER A 177 8.23 -1.74 -3.84
CA SER A 177 9.53 -1.68 -3.17
C SER A 177 10.72 -1.92 -4.11
N CYS A 178 10.46 -2.39 -5.34
CA CYS A 178 11.49 -2.75 -6.30
C CYS A 178 11.93 -1.54 -7.13
N PRO A 179 13.21 -1.10 -7.03
CA PRO A 179 13.70 0.03 -7.83
C PRO A 179 13.60 -0.21 -9.34
N SER A 180 13.74 -1.45 -9.81
CA SER A 180 13.55 -1.76 -11.24
C SER A 180 12.12 -1.44 -11.72
N TYR A 181 11.13 -1.69 -10.86
CA TYR A 181 9.73 -1.35 -11.14
C TYR A 181 9.46 0.15 -11.01
N TRP A 182 10.19 0.85 -10.14
CA TRP A 182 10.15 2.31 -10.11
C TRP A 182 10.59 2.89 -11.47
N TRP A 183 11.75 2.48 -11.96
CA TRP A 183 12.31 3.05 -13.19
C TRP A 183 11.62 2.60 -14.48
N ASN A 184 11.10 1.37 -14.50
CA ASN A 184 10.60 0.75 -15.74
C ASN A 184 9.26 0.03 -15.54
N GLY A 185 8.41 0.49 -14.62
CA GLY A 185 7.13 -0.17 -14.32
C GLY A 185 6.13 -0.19 -15.48
N ASP A 186 6.39 0.55 -16.56
CA ASP A 186 5.66 0.50 -17.83
C ASP A 186 5.99 -0.75 -18.67
N LYS A 187 7.16 -1.37 -18.45
CA LYS A 187 7.67 -2.52 -19.23
C LYS A 187 7.98 -3.73 -18.37
N TYR A 188 8.57 -3.51 -17.20
CA TYR A 188 8.89 -4.55 -16.24
C TYR A 188 7.64 -4.89 -15.42
N LEU A 189 7.21 -6.15 -15.49
CA LEU A 189 5.99 -6.64 -14.83
C LEU A 189 6.04 -6.55 -13.30
N GLY A 190 7.23 -6.54 -12.71
CA GLY A 190 7.40 -6.52 -11.26
C GLY A 190 7.25 -7.89 -10.59
N PRO A 191 7.76 -8.02 -9.35
CA PRO A 191 7.80 -9.29 -8.62
C PRO A 191 6.42 -9.91 -8.38
N ALA A 192 5.37 -9.12 -8.10
CA ALA A 192 4.04 -9.68 -7.85
C ALA A 192 3.47 -10.41 -9.08
N VAL A 193 3.57 -9.77 -10.25
CA VAL A 193 3.03 -10.32 -11.49
C VAL A 193 3.91 -11.47 -11.97
N LEU A 194 5.23 -11.37 -11.84
CA LEU A 194 6.13 -12.49 -12.19
C LEU A 194 5.92 -13.72 -11.30
N LEU A 195 5.62 -13.53 -10.00
CA LEU A 195 5.24 -14.63 -9.12
C LEU A 195 3.95 -15.30 -9.59
N GLN A 196 2.92 -14.51 -9.94
CA GLN A 196 1.66 -15.06 -10.44
C GLN A 196 1.77 -15.68 -11.84
N ALA A 197 2.73 -15.26 -12.65
CA ALA A 197 3.02 -15.90 -13.94
C ALA A 197 3.72 -17.26 -13.78
N TYR A 198 4.44 -17.45 -12.67
CA TYR A 198 5.08 -18.72 -12.31
C TYR A 198 4.12 -19.71 -11.61
N ARG A 199 3.11 -19.18 -10.92
CA ARG A 199 2.05 -19.90 -10.20
C ARG A 199 1.03 -20.57 -11.12
#